data_AF-A0A2P4WYB0-F1
#
_entry.id   AF-A0A2P4WYB0-F1
#
_cell.length_a   1.000
_cell.length_b   1.000
_cell.length_c   1.000
_cell.angle_alpha   90.00
_cell.angle_beta   90.00
_cell.angle_gamma   90.00
#
_symmetry.space_group_name_H-M   'P 1'
#
loop_
_entity.id
_entity.type
_entity.pdbx_description
1 polymer ?
#
loop_
_entity_poly.entity_id
_entity_poly.type
_entity_poly.pdbx_seq_one_letter_code
_entity_poly.pdbx_strand_id
1 'polypeptide(L)'
;MSWHGALVRLWMFDEEVGEVVETQLYFDHICNGDNKQDKTAVVALYCSFASSRGPHITRLTFQSDNASSYQNAFVGLMLPILGSAHGFYLSRYVHSDTQDCKSMLDAYFATAARKIKPWIRQGKHCATPAVVVKALTADGGLPHCAAELVERDRMRGTLLYGQVQTLKKSLAKIIDRANDVCTTPFTADIIDKCAVRFKKYPACRI
;
A
#
# COMPACT_ATOMS: atom_id res chain seq x y z
N MET A 1 16.07 8.90 -3.32
CA MET A 1 15.37 7.97 -2.42
C MET A 1 13.93 8.42 -2.30
N SER A 2 12.98 7.51 -2.40
CA SER A 2 11.59 7.73 -2.01
C SER A 2 11.28 6.89 -0.78
N TRP A 3 10.50 7.44 0.13
CA TRP A 3 10.03 6.78 1.34
C TRP A 3 8.51 6.74 1.26
N HIS A 4 7.96 5.53 1.29
CA HIS A 4 6.52 5.28 1.34
C HIS A 4 6.18 4.66 2.69
N GLY A 5 5.21 5.26 3.39
CA GLY A 5 4.69 4.76 4.65
C GLY A 5 3.28 4.22 4.47
N ALA A 6 2.95 3.13 5.16
CA ALA A 6 1.59 2.64 5.31
C ALA A 6 1.29 2.39 6.79
N LEU A 7 0.07 2.73 7.20
CA LEU A 7 -0.47 2.39 8.51
C LEU A 7 -1.55 1.34 8.30
N VAL A 8 -1.38 0.19 8.96
CA VAL A 8 -2.34 -0.90 8.97
C VAL A 8 -2.99 -0.92 10.36
N ARG A 9 -4.31 -0.78 10.38
CA ARG A 9 -5.12 -0.87 11.60
C ARG A 9 -5.90 -2.18 11.55
N LEU A 10 -5.73 -3.00 12.57
CA LEU A 10 -6.37 -4.30 12.68
C LEU A 10 -6.90 -4.49 14.09
N TRP A 11 -8.02 -5.20 14.22
CA TRP A 11 -8.64 -5.49 15.50
C TRP A 11 -8.39 -6.96 15.82
N MET A 12 -7.68 -7.21 16.91
CA MET A 12 -7.36 -8.55 17.39
C MET A 12 -7.90 -8.73 18.80
N PHE A 13 -8.30 -9.97 19.12
CA PHE A 13 -8.64 -10.31 20.49
C PHE A 13 -7.35 -10.45 21.29
N ASP A 14 -7.24 -9.69 22.38
CA ASP A 14 -6.15 -9.78 23.34
C ASP A 14 -6.57 -10.73 24.45
N GLU A 15 -5.87 -11.86 24.60
CA GLU A 15 -6.20 -12.88 25.60
C GLU A 15 -5.89 -12.43 27.03
N GLU A 16 -4.93 -11.51 27.23
CA GLU A 16 -4.57 -11.00 28.55
C GLU A 16 -5.61 -10.02 29.09
N VAL A 17 -6.14 -9.18 28.19
CA VAL A 17 -7.16 -8.17 28.53
C VAL A 17 -8.57 -8.74 28.40
N GLY A 18 -8.77 -9.79 27.59
CA GLY A 18 -10.06 -10.40 27.33
C GLY A 18 -10.96 -9.56 26.40
N GLU A 19 -10.38 -8.63 25.64
CA GLU A 19 -11.11 -7.68 24.80
C GLU A 19 -10.52 -7.59 23.38
N VAL A 20 -11.32 -7.08 22.44
CA VAL A 20 -10.84 -6.77 21.08
C VAL A 20 -10.14 -5.42 21.11
N VAL A 21 -8.83 -5.43 20.89
CA VAL A 21 -7.97 -4.25 20.88
C VAL A 21 -7.60 -3.85 19.46
N GLU A 22 -7.52 -2.55 19.23
CA GLU A 22 -6.96 -2.02 17.99
C GLU A 22 -5.43 -2.11 18.03
N THR A 23 -4.86 -2.81 17.06
CA THR A 23 -3.41 -2.87 16.82
C THR A 23 -3.06 -2.06 15.58
N GLN A 24 -2.02 -1.25 15.71
CA GLN A 24 -1.50 -0.39 14.66
C GLN A 24 -0.11 -0.87 14.24
N LEU A 25 0.07 -1.15 12.95
CA LEU A 25 1.35 -1.54 12.36
C LEU A 25 1.77 -0.51 11.32
N TYR A 26 3.01 -0.04 11.42
CA TYR A 26 3.61 0.90 10.48
C TYR A 26 4.57 0.16 9.55
N PHE A 27 4.48 0.45 8.26
CA PHE A 27 5.37 -0.12 7.24
C PHE A 27 6.12 1.01 6.54
N ASP A 28 7.44 0.98 6.61
CA ASP A 28 8.35 1.89 5.95
C ASP A 28 9.00 1.20 4.76
N HIS A 29 8.51 1.50 3.56
CA HIS A 29 9.14 1.04 2.33
C HIS A 29 10.06 2.12 1.77
N ILE A 30 11.36 1.87 1.91
CA ILE A 30 12.42 2.75 1.42
C ILE A 30 12.86 2.24 0.05
N CYS A 31 12.57 3.01 -1.01
CA CYS A 31 12.91 2.58 -2.37
C CYS A 31 14.39 2.82 -2.69
N ASN A 32 15.05 1.77 -3.18
CA ASN A 32 16.40 1.85 -3.71
C ASN A 32 16.39 2.30 -5.18
N GLY A 33 17.33 3.17 -5.56
CA GLY A 33 17.52 3.60 -6.96
C GLY A 33 16.40 4.48 -7.55
N ASP A 34 15.39 4.86 -6.76
CA ASP A 34 14.19 5.54 -7.28
C ASP A 34 13.67 6.60 -6.30
N ASN A 35 13.34 7.79 -6.80
CA ASN A 35 12.74 8.89 -6.05
C ASN A 35 11.33 9.29 -6.55
N LYS A 36 10.80 8.63 -7.59
CA LYS A 36 9.55 9.04 -8.22
C LYS A 36 8.36 8.35 -7.59
N GLN A 37 7.51 9.16 -6.96
CA GLN A 37 6.20 8.74 -6.48
C GLN A 37 5.19 8.86 -7.62
N ASP A 38 4.78 7.73 -8.20
CA ASP A 38 3.77 7.68 -9.25
C ASP A 38 2.77 6.54 -9.00
N LYS A 39 1.71 6.51 -9.80
CA LYS A 39 0.62 5.54 -9.68
C LYS A 39 1.05 4.07 -9.78
N THR A 40 2.15 3.76 -10.48
CA THR A 40 2.66 2.38 -10.54
C THR A 40 3.45 2.04 -9.29
N ALA A 41 4.11 3.02 -8.65
CA ALA A 41 4.69 2.87 -7.31
C ALA A 41 3.61 2.52 -6.28
N VAL A 42 2.47 3.23 -6.32
CA VAL A 42 1.34 3.00 -5.42
C VAL A 42 0.77 1.59 -5.59
N VAL A 43 0.57 1.12 -6.82
CA VAL A 43 0.10 -0.26 -7.07
C VAL A 43 1.11 -1.31 -6.60
N ALA A 44 2.41 -1.06 -6.79
CA ALA A 44 3.46 -1.97 -6.29
C ALA A 44 3.47 -2.04 -4.76
N LEU A 45 3.27 -0.90 -4.08
CA LEU A 45 3.15 -0.82 -2.62
C LEU A 45 1.99 -1.68 -2.10
N TYR A 46 0.80 -1.55 -2.70
CA TYR A 46 -0.35 -2.38 -2.34
C TYR A 46 -0.13 -3.87 -2.64
N CYS A 47 0.56 -4.20 -3.72
CA CYS A 47 0.89 -5.58 -4.07
C CYS A 47 1.85 -6.21 -3.06
N SER A 48 2.88 -5.46 -2.64
CA SER A 48 3.82 -5.88 -1.58
C SER A 48 3.06 -6.13 -0.27
N PHE A 49 2.22 -5.20 0.17
CA PHE A 49 1.37 -5.39 1.36
C PHE A 49 0.43 -6.60 1.21
N ALA A 50 -0.22 -6.75 0.06
CA ALA A 50 -1.12 -7.87 -0.21
C ALA A 50 -0.41 -9.23 -0.22
N SER A 51 0.91 -9.24 -0.41
CA SER A 51 1.74 -10.44 -0.39
C SER A 51 2.30 -10.74 1.00
N SER A 52 2.55 -9.71 1.82
CA SER A 52 3.00 -9.86 3.20
C SER A 52 1.87 -10.09 4.20
N ARG A 53 0.62 -9.79 3.83
CA ARG A 53 -0.54 -10.04 4.68
C ARG A 53 -0.69 -11.54 4.98
N GLY A 54 -1.05 -11.86 6.22
CA GLY A 54 -1.44 -13.22 6.59
C GLY A 54 -2.75 -13.63 5.92
N PRO A 55 -2.99 -14.95 5.71
CA PRO A 55 -4.16 -15.47 4.99
C PRO A 55 -5.50 -15.16 5.67
N HIS A 56 -5.49 -14.80 6.95
CA HIS A 56 -6.67 -14.50 7.76
C HIS A 56 -7.33 -13.14 7.41
N ILE A 57 -6.60 -12.21 6.79
CA ILE A 57 -7.11 -10.87 6.49
C ILE A 57 -7.91 -10.88 5.18
N THR A 58 -9.19 -11.23 5.22
CA THR A 58 -9.99 -11.44 3.99
C THR A 58 -10.67 -10.16 3.46
N ARG A 59 -10.79 -9.11 4.26
CA ARG A 59 -11.48 -7.86 3.91
C ARG A 59 -10.60 -6.65 4.24
N LEU A 60 -10.49 -5.72 3.30
CA LEU A 60 -9.67 -4.52 3.43
C LEU A 60 -10.44 -3.25 3.07
N THR A 61 -10.17 -2.19 3.83
CA THR A 61 -10.47 -0.81 3.44
C THR A 61 -9.15 -0.09 3.23
N PHE A 62 -8.97 0.51 2.05
CA PHE A 62 -7.80 1.33 1.79
C PHE A 62 -8.15 2.79 1.98
N GLN A 63 -7.23 3.52 2.60
CA GLN A 63 -7.29 4.96 2.71
C GLN A 63 -6.00 5.56 2.17
N SER A 64 -6.14 6.59 1.33
CA SER A 64 -5.00 7.31 0.76
C SER A 64 -5.18 8.81 0.85
N ASP A 65 -4.10 9.56 0.63
CA ASP A 65 -4.19 11.01 0.49
C ASP A 65 -4.82 11.40 -0.86
N ASN A 66 -5.30 12.64 -0.92
CA ASN A 66 -5.82 13.22 -2.16
C ASN A 66 -4.68 13.73 -3.08
N ALA A 67 -3.72 12.85 -3.40
CA ALA A 67 -2.70 13.12 -4.40
C ALA A 67 -2.98 12.31 -5.68
N SER A 68 -2.63 12.89 -6.83
CA SER A 68 -2.91 12.29 -8.15
C SER A 68 -2.25 10.91 -8.37
N SER A 69 -1.20 10.59 -7.61
CA SER A 69 -0.58 9.27 -7.56
C SER A 69 -1.52 8.19 -7.00
N TYR A 70 -2.43 8.55 -6.10
CA TYR A 70 -3.38 7.65 -5.45
C TYR A 70 -4.81 7.81 -6.00
N GLN A 71 -5.28 9.04 -6.16
CA GLN A 71 -6.59 9.34 -6.76
C GLN A 71 -6.49 9.34 -8.29
N ASN A 72 -6.59 8.14 -8.86
CA ASN A 72 -6.71 7.96 -10.29
C ASN A 72 -7.39 6.62 -10.61
N ALA A 73 -8.06 6.57 -11.76
CA ALA A 73 -8.78 5.35 -12.16
C ALA A 73 -7.86 4.13 -12.41
N PHE A 74 -6.54 4.30 -12.55
CA PHE A 74 -5.63 3.15 -12.66
C PHE A 74 -5.49 2.43 -11.31
N VAL A 75 -5.27 3.16 -10.22
CA VAL A 75 -5.23 2.57 -8.87
C VAL A 75 -6.58 1.95 -8.52
N GLY A 76 -7.68 2.66 -8.78
CA GLY A 76 -9.04 2.16 -8.55
C GLY A 76 -9.36 0.88 -9.33
N LEU A 77 -8.82 0.72 -10.55
CA LEU A 77 -8.93 -0.51 -11.34
C LEU A 77 -8.07 -1.65 -10.77
N MET A 78 -6.84 -1.34 -10.34
CA MET A 78 -5.87 -2.34 -9.93
C MET A 78 -6.19 -2.94 -8.57
N LEU A 79 -6.75 -2.19 -7.63
CA LEU A 79 -7.01 -2.69 -6.28
C LEU A 79 -7.96 -3.91 -6.25
N PRO A 80 -9.11 -3.94 -6.95
CA PRO A 80 -9.94 -5.14 -7.06
C PRO A 80 -9.24 -6.31 -7.74
N ILE A 81 -8.40 -6.05 -8.76
CA ILE A 81 -7.63 -7.09 -9.46
C ILE A 81 -6.62 -7.72 -8.51
N LEU A 82 -5.90 -6.91 -7.72
CA LEU A 82 -5.00 -7.38 -6.67
C LEU A 82 -5.76 -8.17 -5.60
N GLY A 83 -6.95 -7.70 -5.21
CA GLY A 83 -7.83 -8.42 -4.30
C GLY A 83 -8.13 -9.84 -4.77
N SER A 84 -8.59 -9.96 -6.02
CA SER A 84 -8.86 -11.26 -6.65
C SER A 84 -7.61 -12.14 -6.75
N ALA A 85 -6.47 -11.56 -7.14
CA ALA A 85 -5.21 -12.29 -7.32
C ALA A 85 -4.61 -12.79 -6.00
N HIS A 86 -4.71 -12.00 -4.94
CA HIS A 86 -4.10 -12.32 -3.65
C HIS A 86 -5.07 -12.98 -2.67
N GLY A 87 -6.38 -12.95 -2.91
CA GLY A 87 -7.40 -13.56 -2.06
C GLY A 87 -7.89 -12.66 -0.93
N PHE A 88 -8.06 -11.37 -1.20
CA PHE A 88 -8.75 -10.44 -0.31
C PHE A 88 -9.85 -9.70 -1.07
N TYR A 89 -10.82 -9.22 -0.32
CA TYR A 89 -11.90 -8.41 -0.84
C TYR A 89 -11.68 -6.95 -0.41
N LEU A 90 -11.56 -6.06 -1.39
CA LEU A 90 -11.64 -4.63 -1.15
C LEU A 90 -13.10 -4.29 -0.82
N SER A 91 -13.37 -3.75 0.36
CA SER A 91 -14.71 -3.25 0.69
C SER A 91 -14.90 -1.78 0.33
N ARG A 92 -13.85 -0.97 0.53
CA ARG A 92 -13.92 0.48 0.36
C ARG A 92 -12.54 1.06 0.04
N TYR A 93 -12.49 2.02 -0.85
CA TYR A 93 -11.30 2.84 -1.10
C TYR A 93 -11.65 4.30 -0.91
N VAL A 94 -11.06 4.91 0.12
CA VAL A 94 -11.33 6.28 0.55
C VAL A 94 -10.11 7.15 0.26
N HIS A 95 -10.37 8.31 -0.30
CA HIS A 95 -9.42 9.40 -0.39
C HIS A 95 -9.76 10.38 0.72
N SER A 96 -8.84 10.58 1.66
CA SER A 96 -9.03 11.62 2.66
C SER A 96 -9.03 12.96 1.96
N ASP A 97 -9.94 13.86 2.35
CA ASP A 97 -9.78 15.27 2.01
C ASP A 97 -8.41 15.77 2.50
N THR A 98 -7.95 16.86 1.91
CA THR A 98 -6.61 17.40 2.10
C THR A 98 -6.39 17.78 3.58
N GLN A 99 -6.05 16.81 4.45
CA GLN A 99 -5.51 16.88 5.83
C GLN A 99 -6.10 15.85 6.84
N ASP A 100 -7.23 15.18 6.58
CA ASP A 100 -7.97 14.50 7.67
C ASP A 100 -7.40 13.18 8.20
N CYS A 101 -6.46 12.53 7.51
CA CYS A 101 -5.80 11.30 8.00
C CYS A 101 -4.28 11.31 7.85
N LYS A 102 -3.72 12.49 7.52
CA LYS A 102 -2.27 12.70 7.47
C LYS A 102 -1.65 12.75 8.86
N SER A 103 -2.39 13.17 9.88
CA SER A 103 -1.86 13.41 11.23
C SER A 103 -1.13 12.21 11.84
N MET A 104 -1.66 10.98 11.70
CA MET A 104 -1.03 9.78 12.27
C MET A 104 0.24 9.37 11.52
N LEU A 105 0.19 9.27 10.20
CA LEU A 105 1.37 8.92 9.40
C LEU A 105 2.44 10.02 9.43
N ASP A 106 2.05 11.30 9.45
CA ASP A 106 2.99 12.41 9.58
C ASP A 106 3.65 12.43 10.97
N ALA A 107 2.88 12.18 12.04
CA ALA A 107 3.43 12.05 13.39
C ALA A 107 4.38 10.86 13.50
N TYR A 108 4.05 9.76 12.83
CA TYR A 108 4.91 8.60 12.72
C TYR A 108 6.21 8.94 11.97
N PHE A 109 6.16 9.56 10.79
CA PHE A 109 7.36 9.97 10.06
C PHE A 109 8.24 10.94 10.86
N ALA A 110 7.64 11.86 11.60
CA ALA A 110 8.38 12.72 12.51
C ALA A 110 9.11 11.92 13.60
N THR A 111 8.49 10.85 14.10
CA THR A 111 9.08 9.92 15.07
C THR A 111 10.22 9.09 14.46
N ALA A 112 10.02 8.55 13.26
CA ALA A 112 11.04 7.85 12.49
C ALA A 112 12.25 8.74 12.17
N ALA A 113 12.02 9.99 11.77
CA ALA A 113 13.09 10.96 11.58
C ALA A 113 13.85 11.27 12.89
N ARG A 114 13.16 11.33 14.05
CA ARG A 114 13.82 11.47 15.36
C ARG A 114 14.69 10.26 15.70
N LYS A 115 14.31 9.04 15.33
CA LYS A 115 15.13 7.82 15.53
C LYS A 115 16.42 7.85 14.72
N ILE A 116 16.38 8.41 13.50
CA ILE A 116 17.56 8.51 12.62
C ILE A 116 18.56 9.58 13.11
N LYS A 117 18.11 10.65 13.78
CA LYS A 117 18.98 11.76 14.22
C LYS A 117 20.16 11.31 15.12
N PRO A 118 19.96 10.49 16.17
CA PRO A 118 21.06 9.95 16.97
C PRO A 118 22.08 9.15 16.15
N TRP A 119 21.63 8.37 15.16
CA TRP A 119 22.50 7.61 14.27
C TRP A 119 23.46 8.54 13.50
N ILE A 120 22.94 9.65 12.98
CA ILE A 120 23.74 10.68 12.29
C ILE A 120 24.72 11.34 13.27
N ARG A 121 24.30 11.63 14.51
CA ARG A 121 25.15 12.23 15.54
C ARG A 121 26.32 11.34 15.98
N GLN A 122 26.20 10.02 15.81
CA GLN A 122 27.30 9.07 16.05
C GLN A 122 28.34 9.06 14.90
N GLY A 123 28.27 9.99 13.95
CA GLY A 123 29.17 10.06 12.80
C GLY A 123 28.82 9.08 11.66
N LYS A 124 27.66 8.41 11.73
CA LYS A 124 27.21 7.48 10.69
C LYS A 124 26.39 8.22 9.63
N HIS A 125 26.78 8.11 8.35
CA HIS A 125 26.12 8.83 7.27
C HIS A 125 24.93 8.07 6.68
N CYS A 126 23.72 8.64 6.74
CA CYS A 126 22.51 8.12 6.08
C CYS A 126 22.40 8.58 4.62
N ALA A 127 23.41 8.28 3.79
CA ALA A 127 23.45 8.73 2.40
C ALA A 127 22.70 7.80 1.43
N THR A 128 22.44 6.55 1.82
CA THR A 128 21.78 5.55 0.96
C THR A 128 20.49 5.02 1.58
N PRO A 129 19.51 4.62 0.75
CA PRO A 129 18.29 3.95 1.19
C PRO A 129 18.53 2.80 2.17
N ALA A 130 19.52 1.96 1.87
CA ALA A 130 19.90 0.83 2.71
C ALA A 130 20.38 1.27 4.10
N VAL A 131 21.10 2.39 4.20
CA VAL A 131 21.55 2.91 5.51
C VAL A 131 20.39 3.54 6.28
N VAL A 132 19.39 4.11 5.61
CA VAL A 132 18.17 4.59 6.26
C VAL A 132 17.41 3.43 6.91
N VAL A 133 17.22 2.33 6.20
CA VAL A 133 16.60 1.10 6.76
C VAL A 133 17.40 0.61 7.97
N LYS A 134 18.74 0.53 7.86
CA LYS A 134 19.61 0.14 8.99
C LYS A 134 19.46 1.07 10.19
N ALA A 135 19.31 2.38 9.97
CA ALA A 135 19.13 3.34 11.05
C ALA A 135 17.76 3.21 11.72
N LEU A 136 16.71 2.90 10.95
CA LEU A 136 15.36 2.68 11.45
C LEU A 136 15.24 1.39 12.28
N THR A 137 15.98 0.34 11.91
CA THR A 137 15.94 -0.97 12.60
C THR A 137 17.00 -1.13 13.70
N ALA A 138 17.95 -0.20 13.82
CA ALA A 138 18.97 -0.22 14.86
C ALA A 138 18.37 -0.15 16.28
N ASP A 139 19.05 -0.76 17.25
CA ASP A 139 18.71 -0.70 18.68
C ASP A 139 17.28 -1.17 19.00
N GLY A 140 16.80 -2.21 18.30
CA GLY A 140 15.45 -2.76 18.47
C GLY A 140 14.36 -2.07 17.64
N GLY A 141 14.71 -1.05 16.86
CA GLY A 141 13.80 -0.37 15.93
C GLY A 141 12.75 0.52 16.59
N LEU A 142 11.70 0.84 15.84
CA LEU A 142 10.49 1.47 16.38
C LEU A 142 9.44 0.41 16.72
N PRO A 143 8.68 0.58 17.81
CA PRO A 143 7.64 -0.38 18.18
C PRO A 143 6.59 -0.48 17.06
N HIS A 144 6.15 -1.70 16.79
CA HIS A 144 5.12 -2.01 15.78
C HIS A 144 5.43 -1.45 14.38
N CYS A 145 6.71 -1.34 14.03
CA CYS A 145 7.17 -0.88 12.74
C CYS A 145 7.98 -1.96 12.02
N ALA A 146 7.72 -2.14 10.73
CA ALA A 146 8.59 -2.83 9.80
C ALA A 146 9.20 -1.83 8.83
N ALA A 147 10.54 -1.80 8.72
CA ALA A 147 11.25 -1.01 7.73
C ALA A 147 11.95 -1.92 6.72
N GLU A 148 11.60 -1.75 5.44
CA GLU A 148 12.02 -2.60 4.35
C GLU A 148 12.69 -1.79 3.25
N LEU A 149 13.78 -2.36 2.70
CA LEU A 149 14.40 -1.85 1.49
C LEU A 149 13.68 -2.50 0.30
N VAL A 150 13.04 -1.69 -0.53
CA VAL A 150 12.27 -2.19 -1.67
C VAL A 150 12.90 -1.78 -2.99
N GLU A 151 12.84 -2.69 -3.95
CA GLU A 151 13.24 -2.45 -5.34
C GLU A 151 12.01 -2.52 -6.25
N ARG A 152 11.96 -1.61 -7.23
CA ARG A 152 10.82 -1.47 -8.11
C ARG A 152 11.21 -1.73 -9.55
N ASP A 153 10.52 -2.68 -10.17
CA ASP A 153 10.58 -2.87 -11.61
C ASP A 153 9.67 -1.86 -12.35
N ARG A 154 10.28 -0.76 -12.80
CA ARG A 154 9.58 0.28 -13.57
C ARG A 154 9.12 -0.18 -14.94
N MET A 155 9.88 -1.07 -15.59
CA MET A 155 9.56 -1.59 -16.91
C MET A 155 8.24 -2.36 -16.84
N ARG A 156 8.14 -3.25 -15.87
CA ARG A 156 6.93 -4.02 -15.60
C ARG A 156 5.75 -3.16 -15.18
N GLY A 157 5.97 -2.15 -14.33
CA GLY A 157 4.94 -1.18 -13.98
C GLY A 157 4.38 -0.43 -15.19
N THR A 158 5.26 -0.03 -16.12
CA THR A 158 4.87 0.65 -17.36
C THR A 158 4.11 -0.27 -18.31
N LEU A 159 4.55 -1.52 -18.45
CA LEU A 159 3.87 -2.53 -19.25
C LEU A 159 2.45 -2.78 -18.73
N LEU A 160 2.31 -3.02 -17.42
CA LEU A 160 1.01 -3.24 -16.78
C LEU A 160 0.08 -2.04 -17.00
N TYR A 161 0.59 -0.82 -16.80
CA TYR A 161 -0.17 0.40 -17.05
C TYR A 161 -0.64 0.52 -18.50
N GLY A 162 0.18 0.08 -19.46
CA GLY A 162 -0.16 0.02 -20.89
C GLY A 162 -1.28 -0.99 -21.17
N GLN A 163 -1.20 -2.19 -20.59
CA GLN A 163 -2.17 -3.27 -20.81
C GLN A 163 -3.58 -2.91 -20.36
N VAL A 164 -3.71 -2.12 -19.29
CA VAL A 164 -5.03 -1.75 -18.74
C VAL A 164 -5.54 -0.40 -19.22
N GLN A 165 -4.86 0.25 -20.20
CA GLN A 165 -5.22 1.62 -20.61
C GLN A 165 -6.67 1.76 -21.08
N THR A 166 -7.14 0.84 -21.91
CA THR A 166 -8.49 0.89 -22.47
C THR A 166 -9.56 0.76 -21.37
N LEU A 167 -9.34 -0.14 -20.42
CA LEU A 167 -10.21 -0.30 -19.24
C LEU A 167 -10.17 0.94 -18.36
N LYS A 168 -8.97 1.47 -18.09
CA LYS A 168 -8.77 2.71 -17.32
C LYS A 168 -9.54 3.88 -17.91
N LYS A 169 -9.51 4.07 -19.24
CA LYS A 169 -10.22 5.16 -19.92
C LYS A 169 -11.74 5.06 -19.74
N SER A 170 -12.28 3.84 -19.77
CA SER A 170 -13.71 3.60 -19.57
C SER A 170 -14.10 3.84 -18.12
N LEU A 171 -13.30 3.31 -17.18
CA LEU A 171 -13.54 3.45 -15.74
C LEU A 171 -13.38 4.90 -15.24
N ALA A 172 -12.46 5.68 -15.84
CA ALA A 172 -12.30 7.10 -15.51
C ALA A 172 -13.59 7.90 -15.71
N LYS A 173 -14.48 7.51 -16.63
CA LYS A 173 -15.78 8.17 -16.78
C LYS A 173 -16.68 8.04 -15.54
N ILE A 174 -16.36 7.10 -14.65
CA ILE A 174 -17.16 6.73 -13.48
C ILE A 174 -16.47 7.16 -12.18
N ILE A 175 -15.15 6.95 -12.05
CA ILE A 175 -14.45 7.08 -10.75
C ILE A 175 -13.33 8.12 -10.70
N ASP A 176 -13.06 8.91 -11.75
CA ASP A 176 -11.81 9.71 -11.84
C ASP A 176 -11.62 10.71 -10.69
N ARG A 177 -12.70 11.18 -10.04
CA ARG A 177 -12.66 12.01 -8.84
C ARG A 177 -13.57 11.51 -7.72
N ALA A 178 -13.87 10.22 -7.68
CA ALA A 178 -14.58 9.67 -6.54
C ALA A 178 -13.66 9.74 -5.31
N ASN A 179 -14.14 10.34 -4.23
CA ASN A 179 -13.42 10.35 -2.94
C ASN A 179 -13.70 9.10 -2.13
N ASP A 180 -14.79 8.40 -2.44
CA ASP A 180 -15.20 7.19 -1.76
C ASP A 180 -15.73 6.19 -2.77
N VAL A 181 -15.04 5.06 -2.87
CA VAL A 181 -15.38 3.97 -3.78
C VAL A 181 -15.74 2.75 -2.94
N CYS A 182 -17.03 2.45 -2.86
CA CYS A 182 -17.54 1.22 -2.27
C CYS A 182 -17.60 0.13 -3.34
N THR A 183 -17.00 -1.01 -3.04
CA THR A 183 -17.04 -2.19 -3.89
C THR A 183 -17.89 -3.24 -3.21
N THR A 184 -18.68 -4.01 -3.94
CA THR A 184 -19.41 -5.18 -3.41
C THR A 184 -18.64 -6.45 -3.71
N PRO A 185 -18.79 -7.53 -2.91
CA PRO A 185 -18.17 -8.80 -3.25
C PRO A 185 -18.68 -9.24 -4.62
N PHE A 186 -17.80 -9.80 -5.45
CA PHE A 186 -18.25 -10.46 -6.66
C PHE A 186 -19.15 -11.63 -6.26
N THR A 187 -20.46 -11.49 -6.42
CA THR A 187 -21.39 -12.60 -6.33
C THR A 187 -21.27 -13.44 -7.61
N ALA A 188 -21.48 -14.75 -7.53
CA ALA A 188 -21.36 -15.66 -8.68
C ALA A 188 -22.17 -15.20 -9.90
N ASP A 189 -23.32 -14.56 -9.67
CA ASP A 189 -24.20 -14.01 -10.72
C ASP A 189 -23.60 -12.85 -11.53
N ILE A 190 -22.66 -12.08 -10.95
CA ILE A 190 -22.00 -10.96 -11.64
C ILE A 190 -20.84 -11.48 -12.50
N ILE A 191 -20.18 -12.57 -12.09
CA ILE A 191 -19.08 -13.19 -12.84
C ILE A 191 -19.56 -13.70 -14.20
N ASP A 192 -20.76 -14.28 -14.26
CA ASP A 192 -21.35 -14.79 -15.50
C ASP A 192 -21.76 -13.67 -16.48
N LYS A 193 -22.20 -12.51 -15.94
CA LYS A 193 -22.60 -11.35 -16.75
C LYS A 193 -21.45 -10.46 -17.19
N CYS A 194 -20.34 -10.44 -16.45
CA CYS A 194 -19.18 -9.59 -16.71
C CYS A 194 -17.96 -10.36 -17.24
N ALA A 195 -18.14 -11.58 -17.76
CA ALA A 195 -17.09 -12.51 -18.18
C ALA A 195 -16.09 -11.96 -19.22
N VAL A 196 -15.23 -11.04 -18.81
CA VAL A 196 -13.87 -10.94 -19.30
C VAL A 196 -13.16 -12.14 -18.68
N ARG A 197 -13.02 -13.22 -19.46
CA ARG A 197 -12.25 -14.41 -19.07
C ARG A 197 -10.80 -14.00 -18.80
N PHE A 198 -10.46 -13.71 -17.54
CA PHE A 198 -9.07 -13.63 -17.12
C PHE A 198 -8.53 -15.06 -17.04
N LYS A 199 -7.74 -15.44 -18.05
CA LYS A 199 -6.88 -16.63 -17.95
C LYS A 199 -6.02 -16.46 -16.69
N LYS A 200 -6.15 -17.40 -15.74
CA LYS A 200 -5.16 -17.58 -14.67
C LYS A 200 -3.80 -17.79 -15.34
N TYR A 201 -2.96 -16.77 -15.35
CA TYR A 201 -1.54 -16.97 -15.58
C TYR A 201 -0.91 -17.42 -14.26
N PRO A 202 -0.02 -18.43 -14.28
CA PRO A 202 0.63 -18.90 -13.07
C PRO A 202 1.32 -17.73 -12.37
N ALA A 203 1.20 -17.72 -11.04
CA ALA A 203 1.75 -16.73 -10.15
C ALA A 203 3.18 -16.39 -10.56
N CYS A 204 3.47 -15.09 -10.62
CA CYS A 204 4.81 -14.64 -10.92
C CYS A 204 5.72 -15.08 -9.76
N ARG A 205 6.51 -16.13 -10.00
CA ARG A 205 7.64 -16.46 -9.16
C ARG A 205 8.64 -15.32 -9.31
N ILE A 206 8.93 -14.68 -8.17
CA ILE A 206 10.11 -13.82 -8.00
C ILE A 206 11.35 -14.70 -8.11
#